data_AF-G5JR49-F1
#
_entry.id   AF-G5JR49-F1
#
_cell.length_a   1.000
_cell.length_b   1.000
_cell.length_c   1.000
_cell.angle_alpha   90.00
_cell.angle_beta   90.00
_cell.angle_gamma   90.00
#
_symmetry.space_group_name_H-M   'P 1'
#
loop_
_entity.id
_entity.type
_entity.pdbx_description
1 polymer ?
#
loop_
_entity_poly.entity_id
_entity_poly.type
_entity_poly.pdbx_seq_one_letter_code
_entity_poly.pdbx_strand_id
1 'polypeptide(L)'
;MKRPYKILLAILFILILFGFIALSVLNHQTRQKSANIFDEIYYDETSFSTRIFHLGGTHFSHVKSVTAHHRGRGDEGAIPIEAANSDYRYDKSSLEKDRQYLDIDFYYPPDTLYDDGIVRFSTNWVLDGYHEIGVDYYYNVTTKVLSKSYYIYVSQRDEILYTGEQSSEIARILKKKNISEVEIYHYGDNSLHKILKDWSSVYHSRFSPNIEHWGKVEVREVRTTSNDDLEELTSK
;
A
#
# COMPACT_ATOMS: atom_id res chain seq x y z
N MET A 1 -42.43 -22.94 36.49
CA MET A 1 -42.17 -22.73 35.05
C MET A 1 -40.81 -22.08 34.86
N LYS A 2 -39.84 -22.78 34.24
CA LYS A 2 -38.56 -22.17 33.85
C LYS A 2 -38.88 -21.05 32.87
N ARG A 3 -38.52 -19.81 33.23
CA ARG A 3 -38.84 -18.63 32.41
C ARG A 3 -38.02 -18.72 31.12
N PRO A 4 -38.64 -18.97 29.95
CA PRO A 4 -37.92 -19.31 28.72
C PRO A 4 -36.94 -18.22 28.26
N TYR A 5 -37.21 -16.96 28.61
CA TYR A 5 -36.31 -15.84 28.34
C TYR A 5 -34.94 -15.98 29.01
N LYS A 6 -34.82 -16.67 30.17
CA LYS A 6 -33.53 -16.88 30.84
C LYS A 6 -32.63 -17.84 30.05
N ILE A 7 -33.25 -18.85 29.41
CA ILE A 7 -32.55 -19.80 28.55
C ILE A 7 -32.12 -19.12 27.25
N LEU A 8 -33.02 -18.32 26.66
CA LEU A 8 -32.71 -17.52 25.47
C LEU A 8 -31.57 -16.53 25.71
N LEU A 9 -31.58 -15.82 26.85
CA LEU A 9 -30.52 -14.88 27.21
C LEU A 9 -29.16 -15.58 27.41
N ALA A 10 -29.17 -16.78 28.00
CA ALA A 10 -27.95 -17.57 28.17
C ALA A 10 -27.37 -18.04 26.82
N ILE A 11 -28.23 -18.48 25.89
CA ILE A 11 -27.81 -18.86 24.53
C ILE A 11 -27.24 -17.65 23.80
N LEU A 12 -27.91 -16.49 23.87
CA LEU A 12 -27.44 -15.26 23.24
C LEU A 12 -26.08 -14.82 23.80
N PHE A 13 -25.90 -14.89 25.12
CA PHE A 13 -24.63 -14.58 25.77
C PHE A 13 -23.49 -15.51 25.32
N ILE A 14 -23.77 -16.81 25.20
CA ILE A 14 -22.78 -17.79 24.68
C ILE A 14 -22.42 -17.50 23.23
N LEU A 15 -23.40 -17.16 22.37
CA LEU A 15 -23.14 -16.80 20.97
C LEU A 15 -22.29 -15.54 20.85
N ILE A 16 -22.55 -14.54 21.70
CA ILE A 16 -21.74 -13.32 21.76
C ILE A 16 -20.31 -13.65 22.19
N LEU A 17 -20.13 -14.45 23.25
CA LEU A 17 -18.81 -14.89 23.72
C LEU A 17 -18.06 -15.68 22.65
N PHE A 18 -18.73 -16.62 21.98
CA PHE A 18 -18.14 -17.39 20.89
C PHE A 18 -17.74 -16.48 19.71
N GLY A 19 -18.58 -15.49 19.39
CA GLY A 19 -18.26 -14.45 18.42
C GLY A 19 -16.99 -13.67 18.80
N PHE A 20 -16.89 -13.20 20.06
CA PHE A 20 -15.70 -12.50 20.55
C PHE A 20 -14.43 -13.38 20.50
N ILE A 21 -14.54 -14.66 20.84
CA ILE A 21 -13.40 -15.60 20.77
C ILE A 21 -12.99 -15.82 19.31
N ALA A 22 -13.94 -16.05 18.40
CA ALA A 22 -13.65 -16.21 16.98
C ALA A 22 -12.98 -14.97 16.38
N LEU A 23 -13.48 -13.77 16.70
CA LEU A 23 -12.88 -12.49 16.32
C LEU A 23 -11.46 -12.34 16.88
N SER A 24 -11.24 -12.72 18.14
CA SER A 24 -9.93 -12.68 18.77
C SER A 24 -8.93 -13.63 18.12
N VAL A 25 -9.34 -14.86 17.77
CA VAL A 25 -8.51 -15.85 17.08
C VAL A 25 -8.14 -15.37 15.67
N LEU A 26 -9.10 -14.85 14.91
CA LEU A 26 -8.86 -14.29 13.58
C LEU A 26 -7.87 -13.12 13.64
N ASN A 27 -8.07 -12.18 14.57
CA ASN A 27 -7.16 -11.05 14.78
C ASN A 27 -5.78 -11.51 15.26
N HIS A 28 -5.70 -12.59 16.04
CA HIS A 28 -4.43 -13.17 16.46
C HIS A 28 -3.67 -13.80 15.29
N GLN A 29 -4.37 -14.50 14.39
CA GLN A 29 -3.75 -15.11 13.21
C GLN A 29 -3.21 -14.07 12.22
N THR A 30 -3.95 -13.00 11.94
CA THR A 30 -3.45 -11.90 11.08
C THR A 30 -2.24 -11.20 11.69
N ARG A 31 -2.27 -10.96 13.01
CA ARG A 31 -1.14 -10.41 13.76
C ARG A 31 0.07 -11.36 13.79
N GLN A 32 -0.12 -12.67 13.83
CA GLN A 32 0.97 -13.63 13.77
C GLN A 32 1.72 -13.59 12.43
N LYS A 33 1.00 -13.38 11.31
CA LYS A 33 1.61 -13.28 9.97
C LYS A 33 2.44 -12.01 9.77
N SER A 34 2.07 -10.92 10.42
CA SER A 34 2.69 -9.61 10.16
C SER A 34 4.00 -9.42 10.93
N ALA A 35 5.12 -9.30 10.21
CA ALA A 35 6.45 -9.09 10.76
C ALA A 35 6.90 -7.63 10.74
N ASN A 36 6.20 -6.79 9.98
CA ASN A 36 6.43 -5.35 9.86
C ASN A 36 5.11 -4.59 9.56
N ILE A 37 5.18 -3.26 9.51
CA ILE A 37 4.01 -2.38 9.29
C ILE A 37 3.36 -2.57 7.91
N PHE A 38 4.15 -2.90 6.89
CA PHE A 38 3.67 -3.09 5.52
C PHE A 38 2.88 -4.40 5.40
N ASP A 39 3.27 -5.45 6.13
CA ASP A 39 2.46 -6.66 6.29
C ASP A 39 1.10 -6.34 6.93
N GLU A 40 1.06 -5.49 7.96
CA GLU A 40 -0.21 -5.14 8.60
C GLU A 40 -1.16 -4.43 7.63
N ILE A 41 -0.63 -3.53 6.80
CA ILE A 41 -1.39 -2.86 5.73
C ILE A 41 -1.89 -3.87 4.69
N TYR A 42 -1.01 -4.75 4.20
CA TYR A 42 -1.35 -5.76 3.19
C TYR A 42 -2.38 -6.79 3.70
N TYR A 43 -2.18 -7.33 4.90
CA TYR A 43 -3.08 -8.35 5.44
C TYR A 43 -4.42 -7.78 5.90
N ASP A 44 -4.49 -6.50 6.29
CA ASP A 44 -5.77 -5.84 6.53
C ASP A 44 -6.59 -5.77 5.25
N GLU A 45 -5.97 -5.30 4.16
CA GLU A 45 -6.60 -5.17 2.85
C GLU A 45 -7.10 -6.52 2.31
N THR A 46 -6.24 -7.53 2.27
CA THR A 46 -6.59 -8.87 1.77
C THR A 46 -7.65 -9.55 2.63
N SER A 47 -7.64 -9.32 3.94
CA SER A 47 -8.68 -9.85 4.83
C SER A 47 -10.05 -9.23 4.54
N PHE A 48 -10.11 -8.02 4.00
CA PHE A 48 -11.35 -7.42 3.51
C PHE A 48 -11.75 -8.00 2.15
N SER A 49 -10.80 -8.19 1.22
CA SER A 49 -11.06 -8.76 -0.10
C SER A 49 -11.59 -10.20 -0.08
N THR A 50 -11.35 -10.95 1.02
CA THR A 50 -11.71 -12.37 1.17
C THR A 50 -12.97 -12.64 2.01
N ARG A 51 -13.55 -11.63 2.67
CA ARG A 51 -14.72 -11.82 3.57
C ARG A 51 -16.05 -11.73 2.83
N ILE A 52 -16.92 -12.72 3.07
CA ILE A 52 -18.28 -12.84 2.49
C ILE A 52 -19.24 -11.72 2.93
N PHE A 53 -18.92 -10.99 4.00
CA PHE A 53 -19.72 -9.87 4.51
C PHE A 53 -18.85 -8.62 4.68
N HIS A 54 -18.96 -7.69 3.73
CA HIS A 54 -18.22 -6.42 3.67
C HIS A 54 -18.83 -5.33 4.58
N LEU A 55 -19.04 -5.62 5.86
CA LEU A 55 -19.54 -4.61 6.80
C LEU A 55 -18.36 -3.78 7.32
N GLY A 56 -18.13 -2.59 6.73
CA GLY A 56 -17.31 -1.54 7.32
C GLY A 56 -16.02 -1.12 6.59
N GLY A 57 -15.78 -1.57 5.35
CA GLY A 57 -14.55 -1.18 4.62
C GLY A 57 -13.25 -1.69 5.25
N THR A 58 -12.12 -1.35 4.64
CA THR A 58 -10.77 -1.58 5.21
C THR A 58 -10.45 -0.47 6.22
N HIS A 59 -9.45 -0.66 7.08
CA HIS A 59 -9.08 0.44 7.99
C HIS A 59 -8.58 1.66 7.21
N PHE A 60 -7.86 1.46 6.11
CA PHE A 60 -7.34 2.55 5.29
C PHE A 60 -8.46 3.38 4.64
N SER A 61 -9.61 2.77 4.32
CA SER A 61 -10.79 3.49 3.81
C SER A 61 -11.41 4.48 4.81
N HIS A 62 -11.05 4.40 6.09
CA HIS A 62 -11.49 5.36 7.11
C HIS A 62 -10.60 6.61 7.23
N VAL A 63 -9.49 6.68 6.49
CA VAL A 63 -8.67 7.89 6.41
C VAL A 63 -9.48 8.96 5.64
N LYS A 64 -9.81 10.06 6.31
CA LYS A 64 -10.76 11.07 5.81
C LYS A 64 -10.42 11.68 4.45
N SER A 65 -9.15 11.75 4.11
CA SER A 65 -8.63 12.37 2.89
C SER A 65 -8.28 11.35 1.81
N VAL A 66 -8.80 10.13 1.93
CA VAL A 66 -8.48 9.02 1.04
C VAL A 66 -9.76 8.47 0.45
N THR A 67 -9.74 8.29 -0.86
CA THR A 67 -10.79 7.59 -1.59
C THR A 67 -10.29 6.19 -1.93
N ALA A 68 -11.10 5.17 -1.59
CA ALA A 68 -10.81 3.79 -1.92
C ALA A 68 -11.46 3.40 -3.25
N HIS A 69 -10.66 2.88 -4.18
CA HIS A 69 -11.09 2.36 -5.47
C HIS A 69 -10.86 0.86 -5.49
N HIS A 70 -11.93 0.09 -5.39
CA HIS A 70 -11.86 -1.37 -5.46
C HIS A 70 -12.17 -1.79 -6.88
N ARG A 71 -11.19 -2.36 -7.58
CA ARG A 71 -11.43 -3.02 -8.87
C ARG A 71 -11.82 -4.44 -8.54
N GLY A 72 -13.12 -4.71 -8.51
CA GLY A 72 -13.62 -6.06 -8.23
C GLY A 72 -12.93 -7.09 -9.14
N ARG A 73 -12.75 -8.31 -8.62
CA ARG A 73 -12.58 -9.49 -9.46
C ARG A 73 -13.85 -9.59 -10.29
N GLY A 74 -13.83 -9.03 -11.50
CA GLY A 74 -14.98 -9.03 -12.39
C GLY A 74 -15.52 -10.46 -12.49
N ASP A 75 -16.84 -10.59 -12.49
CA ASP A 75 -17.55 -11.86 -12.73
C ASP A 75 -17.23 -12.47 -14.12
N GLU A 76 -16.40 -11.80 -14.92
CA GLU A 76 -15.81 -12.30 -16.16
C GLU A 76 -14.30 -12.39 -15.98
N GLY A 77 -13.78 -13.62 -16.08
CA GLY A 77 -12.38 -13.95 -15.85
C GLY A 77 -11.40 -13.03 -16.59
N ALA A 78 -10.23 -12.88 -15.96
CA ALA A 78 -9.10 -12.02 -16.31
C ALA A 78 -9.23 -10.56 -15.83
N ILE A 79 -8.94 -10.33 -14.54
CA ILE A 79 -8.17 -9.13 -14.22
C ILE A 79 -6.79 -9.37 -14.87
N PRO A 80 -6.29 -8.50 -15.75
CA PRO A 80 -4.90 -8.57 -16.18
C PRO A 80 -4.02 -8.55 -14.94
N ILE A 81 -2.98 -9.40 -14.89
CA ILE A 81 -1.99 -9.44 -13.80
C ILE A 81 -1.37 -8.04 -13.54
N GLU A 82 -1.51 -7.14 -14.50
CA GLU A 82 -0.99 -5.77 -14.57
C GLU A 82 -1.86 -4.69 -13.88
N ALA A 83 -3.10 -4.98 -13.45
CA ALA A 83 -3.97 -3.98 -12.82
C ALA A 83 -4.03 -4.17 -11.30
N ALA A 84 -3.67 -3.12 -10.54
CA ALA A 84 -3.90 -3.08 -9.09
C ALA A 84 -5.33 -3.50 -8.78
N ASN A 85 -5.48 -4.50 -7.90
CA ASN A 85 -6.76 -5.10 -7.54
C ASN A 85 -7.56 -4.15 -6.64
N SER A 86 -6.85 -3.36 -5.82
CA SER A 86 -7.40 -2.23 -5.09
C SER A 86 -6.40 -1.09 -5.03
N ASP A 87 -6.90 0.13 -5.03
CA ASP A 87 -6.09 1.34 -4.88
C ASP A 87 -6.72 2.35 -3.91
N TYR A 88 -5.87 3.09 -3.22
CA TYR A 88 -6.24 4.19 -2.34
C TYR A 88 -5.57 5.45 -2.83
N ARG A 89 -6.37 6.46 -3.18
CA ARG A 89 -5.87 7.75 -3.65
C ARG A 89 -6.18 8.83 -2.64
N TYR A 90 -5.17 9.62 -2.28
CA TYR A 90 -5.39 10.80 -1.47
C TYR A 90 -6.06 11.90 -2.29
N ASP A 91 -7.02 12.59 -1.67
CA ASP A 91 -7.69 13.73 -2.29
C ASP A 91 -6.66 14.83 -2.59
N LYS A 92 -6.64 15.32 -3.83
CA LYS A 92 -5.72 16.39 -4.26
C LYS A 92 -5.78 17.63 -3.36
N SER A 93 -6.93 17.94 -2.76
CA SER A 93 -7.12 19.05 -1.83
C SER A 93 -6.39 18.89 -0.49
N SER A 94 -6.01 17.65 -0.13
CA SER A 94 -5.26 17.32 1.08
C SER A 94 -3.74 17.30 0.87
N LEU A 95 -3.29 17.39 -0.38
CA LEU A 95 -1.89 17.30 -0.77
C LEU A 95 -1.25 18.69 -0.89
N GLU A 96 0.09 18.71 -0.79
CA GLU A 96 0.89 19.89 -1.07
C GLU A 96 0.73 20.33 -2.54
N LYS A 97 0.93 21.62 -2.81
CA LYS A 97 0.65 22.19 -4.14
C LYS A 97 1.47 21.54 -5.26
N ASP A 98 2.70 21.17 -4.94
CA ASP A 98 3.68 20.53 -5.81
C ASP A 98 3.53 19.00 -5.90
N ARG A 99 2.41 18.44 -5.41
CA ARG A 99 2.13 17.00 -5.43
C ARG A 99 0.81 16.70 -6.11
N GLN A 100 0.78 16.00 -7.24
CA GLN A 100 -0.49 15.64 -7.90
C GLN A 100 -1.16 14.43 -7.27
N TYR A 101 -0.39 13.43 -6.88
CA TYR A 101 -0.92 12.20 -6.32
C TYR A 101 -0.09 11.67 -5.16
N LEU A 102 -0.77 10.88 -4.33
CA LEU A 102 -0.20 10.05 -3.29
C LEU A 102 -1.12 8.84 -3.22
N ASP A 103 -0.62 7.69 -3.67
CA ASP A 103 -1.44 6.51 -3.93
C ASP A 103 -0.86 5.29 -3.23
N ILE A 104 -1.74 4.32 -2.92
CA ILE A 104 -1.38 2.99 -2.43
C ILE A 104 -2.08 1.98 -3.33
N ASP A 105 -1.30 1.20 -4.07
CA ASP A 105 -1.79 0.19 -4.99
C ASP A 105 -1.48 -1.21 -4.45
N PHE A 106 -2.45 -2.11 -4.51
CA PHE A 106 -2.29 -3.51 -4.08
C PHE A 106 -2.38 -4.45 -5.28
N TYR A 107 -1.37 -5.32 -5.41
CA TYR A 107 -1.26 -6.32 -6.47
C TYR A 107 -1.28 -7.73 -5.86
N TYR A 108 -2.29 -8.52 -6.26
CA TYR A 108 -2.49 -9.89 -5.81
C TYR A 108 -2.31 -10.85 -6.98
N PRO A 109 -1.33 -11.77 -6.90
CA PRO A 109 -1.22 -12.85 -7.86
C PRO A 109 -2.48 -13.73 -7.81
N PRO A 110 -2.98 -14.21 -8.96
CA PRO A 110 -4.28 -14.87 -9.04
C PRO A 110 -4.37 -16.23 -8.32
N ASP A 111 -3.24 -16.90 -8.08
CA ASP A 111 -3.18 -18.31 -7.70
C ASP A 111 -2.71 -18.59 -6.26
N THR A 112 -2.51 -17.55 -5.45
CA THR A 112 -1.60 -17.63 -4.29
C THR A 112 -2.29 -17.41 -2.96
N LEU A 113 -3.63 -17.40 -2.98
CA LEU A 113 -4.48 -17.22 -1.80
C LEU A 113 -4.08 -15.98 -0.95
N TYR A 114 -3.51 -14.95 -1.57
CA TYR A 114 -3.08 -13.69 -0.93
C TYR A 114 -1.95 -13.86 0.10
N ASP A 115 -1.14 -14.92 -0.02
CA ASP A 115 0.08 -15.07 0.80
C ASP A 115 1.34 -14.48 0.12
N ASP A 116 1.22 -14.07 -1.15
CA ASP A 116 2.19 -13.28 -1.88
C ASP A 116 1.53 -12.06 -2.56
N GLY A 117 2.33 -11.06 -2.87
CA GLY A 117 1.84 -9.83 -3.49
C GLY A 117 2.79 -8.67 -3.31
N ILE A 118 2.39 -7.57 -3.95
CA ILE A 118 3.13 -6.30 -3.91
C ILE A 118 2.18 -5.21 -3.42
N VAL A 119 2.68 -4.37 -2.52
CA VAL A 119 2.08 -3.07 -2.21
C VAL A 119 2.97 -1.98 -2.77
N ARG A 120 2.43 -1.12 -3.63
CA ARG A 120 3.13 0.06 -4.15
C ARG A 120 2.64 1.29 -3.44
N PHE A 121 3.55 2.09 -2.93
CA PHE A 121 3.28 3.44 -2.43
C PHE A 121 3.90 4.42 -3.42
N SER A 122 3.07 5.26 -4.04
CA SER A 122 3.48 6.10 -5.16
C SER A 122 3.19 7.57 -4.89
N THR A 123 4.12 8.46 -5.23
CA THR A 123 3.90 9.91 -5.18
C THR A 123 4.65 10.61 -6.30
N ASN A 124 4.25 11.83 -6.64
CA ASN A 124 5.03 12.68 -7.52
C ASN A 124 5.37 14.05 -6.93
N TRP A 125 6.48 14.58 -7.41
CA TRP A 125 6.92 15.94 -7.20
C TRP A 125 6.92 16.72 -8.51
N VAL A 126 6.01 17.68 -8.63
CA VAL A 126 5.90 18.56 -9.79
C VAL A 126 6.97 19.64 -9.72
N LEU A 127 7.93 19.58 -10.64
CA LEU A 127 9.05 20.52 -10.65
C LEU A 127 8.70 21.80 -11.43
N ASP A 128 8.03 21.63 -12.57
CA ASP A 128 7.52 22.70 -13.42
C ASP A 128 6.40 22.15 -14.31
N GLY A 129 5.93 22.94 -15.30
CA GLY A 129 4.90 22.50 -16.24
C GLY A 129 5.33 21.39 -17.22
N TYR A 130 6.57 20.90 -17.13
CA TYR A 130 7.15 19.95 -18.08
C TYR A 130 7.71 18.68 -17.45
N HIS A 131 8.14 18.74 -16.19
CA HIS A 131 8.82 17.64 -15.52
C HIS A 131 8.20 17.35 -14.17
N GLU A 132 7.93 16.08 -13.93
CA GLU A 132 7.49 15.55 -12.65
C GLU A 132 8.41 14.41 -12.25
N ILE A 133 8.79 14.32 -10.98
CA ILE A 133 9.55 13.19 -10.44
C ILE A 133 8.55 12.27 -9.76
N GLY A 134 8.40 11.04 -10.26
CA GLY A 134 7.69 9.99 -9.54
C GLY A 134 8.63 9.29 -8.58
N VAL A 135 8.17 8.98 -7.37
CA VAL A 135 8.89 8.19 -6.38
C VAL A 135 8.00 7.05 -5.93
N ASP A 136 8.51 5.83 -6.07
CA ASP A 136 7.78 4.60 -5.78
C ASP A 136 8.49 3.77 -4.74
N TYR A 137 7.70 3.17 -3.86
CA TYR A 137 8.12 2.16 -2.91
C TYR A 137 7.32 0.89 -3.16
N TYR A 138 8.00 -0.19 -3.51
CA TYR A 138 7.42 -1.51 -3.75
C TYR A 138 7.76 -2.43 -2.59
N TYR A 139 6.74 -2.80 -1.82
CA TYR A 139 6.87 -3.78 -0.76
C TYR A 139 6.48 -5.16 -1.27
N ASN A 140 7.41 -6.11 -1.26
CA ASN A 140 7.13 -7.51 -1.53
C ASN A 140 6.81 -8.24 -0.22
N VAL A 141 5.62 -8.82 -0.17
CA VAL A 141 5.08 -9.51 1.02
C VAL A 141 5.85 -10.80 1.34
N THR A 142 6.33 -11.53 0.34
CA THR A 142 7.08 -12.78 0.52
C THR A 142 8.48 -12.52 1.06
N THR A 143 9.21 -11.61 0.43
CA THR A 143 10.63 -11.35 0.73
C THR A 143 10.83 -10.36 1.88
N LYS A 144 9.78 -9.62 2.25
CA LYS A 144 9.81 -8.54 3.25
C LYS A 144 10.79 -7.42 2.87
N VAL A 145 10.96 -7.19 1.56
CA VAL A 145 11.81 -6.13 1.00
C VAL A 145 10.94 -4.96 0.53
N LEU A 146 11.30 -3.76 0.96
CA LEU A 146 10.79 -2.49 0.46
C LEU A 146 11.82 -1.87 -0.50
N SER A 147 11.57 -1.97 -1.79
CA SER A 147 12.41 -1.40 -2.83
C SER A 147 11.94 0.01 -3.15
N LYS A 148 12.82 1.00 -3.12
CA LYS A 148 12.51 2.38 -3.51
C LYS A 148 13.22 2.77 -4.81
N SER A 149 12.52 3.49 -5.67
CA SER A 149 13.02 4.00 -6.94
C SER A 149 12.37 5.34 -7.28
N TYR A 150 12.93 6.03 -8.27
CA TYR A 150 12.29 7.21 -8.85
C TYR A 150 12.43 7.21 -10.36
N TYR A 151 11.58 8.00 -11.01
CA TYR A 151 11.57 8.23 -12.46
C TYR A 151 11.23 9.68 -12.75
N ILE A 152 11.43 10.14 -13.98
CA ILE A 152 11.03 11.48 -14.42
C ILE A 152 9.99 11.35 -15.53
N TYR A 153 8.79 11.87 -15.32
CA TYR A 153 7.81 12.07 -16.37
C TYR A 153 8.06 13.41 -17.08
N VAL A 154 8.09 13.38 -18.42
CA VAL A 154 8.33 14.54 -19.28
C VAL A 154 7.09 14.81 -20.13
N SER A 155 6.26 15.75 -19.69
CA SER A 155 4.93 15.98 -20.27
C SER A 155 4.94 16.42 -21.74
N GLN A 156 5.99 17.11 -22.19
CA GLN A 156 6.10 17.53 -23.60
C GLN A 156 6.23 16.34 -24.58
N ARG A 157 6.74 15.21 -24.09
CA ARG A 157 6.93 13.98 -24.87
C ARG A 157 5.95 12.88 -24.49
N ASP A 158 5.16 13.10 -23.44
CA ASP A 158 4.36 12.06 -22.80
C ASP A 158 5.18 10.80 -22.49
N GLU A 159 6.36 11.00 -21.90
CA GLU A 159 7.39 9.97 -21.74
C GLU A 159 7.83 9.83 -20.28
N ILE A 160 8.02 8.59 -19.81
CA ILE A 160 8.65 8.27 -18.53
C ILE A 160 10.11 7.89 -18.77
N LEU A 161 11.02 8.57 -18.08
CA LEU A 161 12.44 8.25 -18.04
C LEU A 161 12.73 7.46 -16.76
N TYR A 162 13.22 6.24 -16.90
CA TYR A 162 13.60 5.36 -15.80
C TYR A 162 15.10 5.41 -15.52
N THR A 163 15.46 5.19 -14.26
CA THR A 163 16.84 5.34 -13.75
C THR A 163 17.81 4.27 -14.22
N GLY A 164 17.31 3.11 -14.67
CA GLY A 164 18.10 2.00 -15.21
C GLY A 164 18.54 2.23 -16.65
N GLU A 165 17.67 2.76 -17.50
CA GLU A 165 17.95 2.93 -18.94
C GLU A 165 18.37 4.37 -19.29
N GLN A 166 17.64 5.37 -18.81
CA GLN A 166 17.82 6.78 -19.20
C GLN A 166 18.61 7.59 -18.15
N SER A 167 19.50 6.94 -17.39
CA SER A 167 20.27 7.55 -16.29
C SER A 167 21.02 8.83 -16.66
N SER A 168 21.62 8.90 -17.85
CA SER A 168 22.37 10.08 -18.30
C SER A 168 21.47 11.29 -18.58
N GLU A 169 20.28 11.05 -19.12
CA GLU A 169 19.30 12.11 -19.38
C GLU A 169 18.67 12.61 -18.08
N ILE A 170 18.31 11.69 -17.18
CA ILE A 170 17.84 12.02 -15.82
C ILE A 170 18.87 12.89 -15.11
N ALA A 171 20.15 12.49 -15.09
CA ALA A 171 21.22 13.26 -14.45
C ALA A 171 21.34 14.69 -15.03
N ARG A 172 21.16 14.86 -16.33
CA ARG A 172 21.16 16.17 -16.99
C ARG A 172 19.97 17.03 -16.55
N ILE A 173 18.77 16.46 -16.46
CA ILE A 173 17.56 17.16 -16.00
C ILE A 173 17.72 17.60 -14.54
N LEU A 174 18.12 16.68 -13.66
CA LEU A 174 18.34 16.95 -12.24
C LEU A 174 19.39 18.03 -12.02
N LYS A 175 20.53 17.97 -12.74
CA LYS A 175 21.56 19.00 -12.69
C LYS A 175 21.06 20.37 -13.14
N LYS A 176 20.29 20.43 -14.23
CA LYS A 176 19.71 21.70 -14.73
C LYS A 176 18.76 22.32 -13.71
N LYS A 177 18.05 21.48 -12.95
CA LYS A 177 17.10 21.91 -11.93
C LYS A 177 17.72 22.08 -10.53
N ASN A 178 19.00 21.76 -10.38
CA ASN A 178 19.72 21.78 -9.10
C ASN A 178 19.03 20.93 -8.03
N ILE A 179 18.62 19.70 -8.40
CA ILE A 179 18.01 18.71 -7.51
C ILE A 179 18.96 17.52 -7.37
N SER A 180 19.18 17.07 -6.15
CA SER A 180 19.94 15.87 -5.83
C SER A 180 19.03 14.65 -5.65
N GLU A 181 19.58 13.44 -5.84
CA GLU A 181 18.85 12.19 -5.54
C GLU A 181 18.44 12.09 -4.07
N VAL A 182 19.25 12.63 -3.16
CA VAL A 182 18.95 12.68 -1.72
C VAL A 182 17.67 13.47 -1.45
N GLU A 183 17.46 14.60 -2.13
CA GLU A 183 16.24 15.39 -2.00
C GLU A 183 15.01 14.65 -2.52
N ILE A 184 15.16 13.91 -3.63
CA ILE A 184 14.09 13.08 -4.20
C ILE A 184 13.65 12.00 -3.22
N TYR A 185 14.62 11.24 -2.68
CA TYR A 185 14.29 10.20 -1.70
C TYR A 185 13.76 10.79 -0.41
N HIS A 186 14.26 11.94 0.04
CA HIS A 186 13.70 12.62 1.20
C HIS A 186 12.22 13.01 0.98
N TYR A 187 11.87 13.48 -0.22
CA TYR A 187 10.49 13.77 -0.59
C TYR A 187 9.60 12.51 -0.57
N GLY A 188 10.10 11.41 -1.12
CA GLY A 188 9.45 10.10 -1.08
C GLY A 188 9.26 9.58 0.36
N ASP A 189 10.30 9.65 1.18
CA ASP A 189 10.30 9.13 2.56
C ASP A 189 9.29 9.90 3.42
N ASN A 190 9.19 11.23 3.23
CA ASN A 190 8.18 12.06 3.89
C ASN A 190 6.76 11.66 3.47
N SER A 191 6.55 11.34 2.20
CA SER A 191 5.27 10.87 1.66
C SER A 191 4.87 9.51 2.21
N LEU A 192 5.80 8.55 2.26
CA LEU A 192 5.60 7.26 2.87
C LEU A 192 5.31 7.40 4.38
N HIS A 193 6.06 8.25 5.09
CA HIS A 193 5.84 8.51 6.50
C HIS A 193 4.43 9.06 6.78
N LYS A 194 3.92 9.96 5.92
CA LYS A 194 2.52 10.43 5.99
C LYS A 194 1.54 9.25 5.88
N ILE A 195 1.71 8.38 4.90
CA ILE A 195 0.87 7.18 4.73
C ILE A 195 0.87 6.31 5.99
N LEU A 196 2.05 6.01 6.53
CA LEU A 196 2.18 5.15 7.73
C LEU A 196 1.59 5.80 8.98
N LYS A 197 1.66 7.13 9.09
CA LYS A 197 1.04 7.89 10.17
C LYS A 197 -0.49 7.85 10.07
N ASP A 198 -1.02 8.04 8.86
CA ASP A 198 -2.46 7.98 8.62
C ASP A 198 -2.98 6.56 8.87
N TRP A 199 -2.26 5.51 8.45
CA TRP A 199 -2.51 4.11 8.83
C TRP A 199 -2.61 3.93 10.35
N SER A 200 -1.62 4.41 11.08
CA SER A 200 -1.58 4.29 12.55
C SER A 200 -2.70 5.06 13.27
N SER A 201 -3.37 5.98 12.58
CA SER A 201 -4.51 6.72 13.13
C SER A 201 -5.83 5.96 13.03
N VAL A 202 -5.93 5.01 12.10
CA VAL A 202 -7.14 4.22 11.83
C VAL A 202 -6.98 2.75 12.21
N TYR A 203 -5.75 2.26 12.34
CA TYR A 203 -5.43 0.91 12.74
C TYR A 203 -4.52 0.91 13.98
N HIS A 204 -4.84 0.06 14.97
CA HIS A 204 -4.01 -0.12 16.16
C HIS A 204 -2.79 -1.01 15.86
N SER A 205 -1.85 -0.44 15.10
CA SER A 205 -0.62 -1.08 14.65
C SER A 205 0.27 -1.49 15.82
N ARG A 206 0.98 -2.61 15.67
CA ARG A 206 2.05 -3.01 16.61
C ARG A 206 3.40 -2.38 16.26
N PHE A 207 3.48 -1.80 15.08
CA PHE A 207 4.63 -1.08 14.56
C PHE A 207 4.35 0.42 14.62
N SER A 208 5.29 1.24 14.17
CA SER A 208 5.07 2.69 14.12
C SER A 208 5.58 3.29 12.82
N PRO A 209 5.17 4.52 12.46
CA PRO A 209 5.68 5.22 11.28
C PRO A 209 7.18 5.53 11.31
N ASN A 210 7.84 5.43 12.48
CA ASN A 210 9.27 5.64 12.62
C ASN A 210 10.05 4.45 12.05
N ILE A 211 11.07 4.72 11.23
CA ILE A 211 11.84 3.69 10.51
C ILE A 211 12.44 2.62 11.42
N GLU A 212 12.91 3.00 12.61
CA GLU A 212 13.47 2.08 13.63
C GLU A 212 12.44 1.09 14.20
N HIS A 213 11.16 1.30 13.91
CA HIS A 213 10.02 0.57 14.44
C HIS A 213 9.08 0.07 13.35
N TRP A 214 9.53 0.03 12.10
CA TRP A 214 8.77 -0.61 11.01
C TRP A 214 8.67 -2.12 11.21
N GLY A 215 9.57 -2.73 11.98
CA GLY A 215 9.64 -4.17 12.19
C GLY A 215 10.70 -4.83 11.31
N LYS A 216 10.50 -6.10 10.98
CA LYS A 216 11.43 -6.86 10.13
C LYS A 216 11.16 -6.58 8.65
N VAL A 217 11.78 -5.53 8.14
CA VAL A 217 11.73 -5.13 6.73
C VAL A 217 13.13 -4.74 6.29
N GLU A 218 13.52 -5.18 5.09
CA GLU A 218 14.73 -4.72 4.45
C GLU A 218 14.39 -3.60 3.47
N VAL A 219 15.18 -2.52 3.44
CA VAL A 219 14.97 -1.40 2.51
C VAL A 219 16.11 -1.37 1.49
N ARG A 220 15.79 -1.28 0.20
CA ARG A 220 16.78 -1.23 -0.88
C ARG A 220 16.46 -0.15 -1.89
N GLU A 221 17.49 0.47 -2.44
CA GLU A 221 17.39 1.33 -3.62
C GLU A 221 17.54 0.49 -4.87
N VAL A 222 16.63 0.66 -5.83
CA VAL A 222 16.65 -0.06 -7.10
C VAL A 222 16.59 0.92 -8.26
N ARG A 223 17.29 0.59 -9.35
CA ARG A 223 17.15 1.29 -10.62
C ARG A 223 16.15 0.53 -11.45
N THR A 224 15.08 1.20 -11.86
CA THR A 224 14.03 0.59 -12.69
C THR A 224 14.34 0.81 -14.16
N THR A 225 14.01 -0.15 -15.00
CA THR A 225 14.07 -0.08 -16.46
C THR A 225 12.68 0.08 -17.08
N SER A 226 11.64 -0.33 -16.36
CA SER A 226 10.24 -0.15 -16.76
C SER A 226 9.27 -0.20 -15.55
N ASN A 227 7.98 0.05 -15.79
CA ASN A 227 6.92 -0.28 -14.83
C ASN A 227 6.72 -1.81 -14.68
N ASP A 228 7.21 -2.61 -15.64
CA ASP A 228 7.00 -4.06 -15.73
C ASP A 228 8.05 -4.86 -14.92
N ASP A 229 9.01 -4.20 -14.29
CA ASP A 229 10.04 -4.82 -13.43
C ASP A 229 9.48 -5.41 -12.11
N LEU A 230 8.15 -5.45 -11.97
CA LEU A 230 7.43 -6.20 -10.93
C LEU A 230 7.83 -7.68 -10.92
N GLU A 231 8.22 -8.26 -12.06
CA GLU A 231 8.73 -9.65 -12.15
C GLU A 231 10.08 -9.84 -11.44
N GLU A 232 10.98 -8.86 -11.48
CA GLU A 232 12.28 -8.94 -10.79
C GLU A 232 12.13 -8.73 -9.27
N LEU A 233 11.11 -7.95 -8.88
CA LEU A 233 10.72 -7.76 -7.49
C LEU A 233 10.00 -8.96 -6.87
N THR A 234 9.43 -9.88 -7.67
CA THR A 234 8.69 -11.08 -7.22
C THR A 234 9.49 -12.40 -7.27
N SER A 235 10.63 -12.45 -7.97
CA SER A 235 11.28 -13.72 -8.37
C SER A 235 12.51 -14.16 -7.54
N LYS A 236 12.62 -13.81 -6.26
CA LYS A 236 13.61 -14.41 -5.34
C LYS A 236 13.07 -14.75 -3.98
#